data_AF-X0W6V5-F1
#
_entry.id   AF-X0W6V5-F1
#
_cell.length_a   1.000
_cell.length_b   1.000
_cell.length_c   1.000
_cell.angle_alpha   90.00
_cell.angle_beta   90.00
_cell.angle_gamma   90.00
#
_symmetry.space_group_name_H-M   'P 1'
#
loop_
_entity.id
_entity.type
_entity.pdbx_description
1 polymer ?
#
loop_
_entity_poly.entity_id
_entity_poly.type
_entity_poly.pdbx_seq_one_letter_code
_entity_poly.pdbx_strand_id
1 'polypeptide(L)'
;AKDWVEQEGAFRRAMPKILWIKKNKPEIFEKTSTIAFVDTYILNKLCEIIVTDPTNGYWGILNLKTLKWDEDLAEAYEVPMNLWPDIKFPGEVIGELSSKAAKDLHLPNNIPVIMGSGDQQCSALGLGVIETGQAKITMGTGTFVDYVVDKPVSPAKGIPIFSIPTPIKGKWNIEATMPGTGTVMKWFKDNFSQLQIQESIEKQINVYDILTSEASMVPPGSEGLLVLPLYLFRKGAIHGLGWNHTRAHLIRAIMESAALSA
;
A
#
# COMPACT_ATOMS: atom_id res chain seq x y z
N ALA A 1 -31.32 3.14 -7.30
CA ALA A 1 -29.94 3.57 -7.00
C ALA A 1 -29.13 2.30 -6.80
N LYS A 2 -28.21 2.01 -7.72
CA LYS A 2 -27.65 0.66 -7.93
C LYS A 2 -26.84 0.19 -6.70
N ASP A 3 -26.96 -1.09 -6.32
CA ASP A 3 -26.34 -1.82 -5.17
C ASP A 3 -24.80 -1.70 -4.98
N TRP A 4 -24.11 -0.97 -5.84
CA TRP A 4 -22.66 -0.92 -5.99
C TRP A 4 -22.04 0.09 -5.01
N VAL A 5 -22.78 1.12 -4.63
CA VAL A 5 -22.34 2.13 -3.65
C VAL A 5 -22.12 1.48 -2.27
N GLU A 6 -22.99 0.54 -1.88
CA GLU A 6 -22.86 -0.19 -0.62
C GLU A 6 -21.82 -1.32 -0.67
N GLN A 7 -21.52 -1.86 -1.86
CA GLN A 7 -20.62 -3.01 -2.02
C GLN A 7 -19.18 -2.63 -2.36
N GLU A 8 -18.97 -1.54 -3.12
CA GLU A 8 -17.67 -1.17 -3.67
C GLU A 8 -17.27 0.30 -3.42
N GLY A 9 -18.18 1.14 -2.93
CA GLY A 9 -17.93 2.57 -2.76
C GLY A 9 -16.74 2.91 -1.86
N ALA A 10 -16.44 2.06 -0.88
CA ALA A 10 -15.30 2.23 0.03
C ALA A 10 -13.93 1.96 -0.63
N PHE A 11 -13.90 1.25 -1.77
CA PHE A 11 -12.66 0.86 -2.47
C PHE A 11 -12.22 1.90 -3.52
N ARG A 12 -13.11 2.79 -3.96
CA ARG A 12 -12.87 3.77 -5.04
C ARG A 12 -12.30 5.09 -4.52
N ARG A 13 -11.11 5.03 -3.93
CA ARG A 13 -10.48 6.14 -3.20
C ARG A 13 -10.18 7.41 -4.03
N ALA A 14 -10.11 7.31 -5.35
CA ALA A 14 -9.94 8.48 -6.21
C ALA A 14 -11.23 9.30 -6.36
N MET A 15 -12.40 8.64 -6.33
CA MET A 15 -13.68 9.27 -6.65
C MET A 15 -14.07 10.44 -5.73
N PRO A 16 -13.93 10.36 -4.39
CA PRO A 16 -14.24 11.49 -3.53
C PRO A 16 -13.45 12.75 -3.89
N LYS A 17 -12.19 12.61 -4.32
CA LYS A 17 -11.35 13.75 -4.72
C LYS A 17 -11.80 14.34 -6.05
N ILE A 18 -12.09 13.48 -7.04
CA ILE A 18 -12.58 13.89 -8.36
C ILE A 18 -13.90 14.64 -8.22
N LEU A 19 -14.86 14.08 -7.48
CA LEU A 19 -16.16 14.70 -7.23
C LEU A 19 -16.04 16.00 -6.43
N TRP A 20 -15.11 16.06 -5.48
CA TRP A 20 -14.83 17.29 -4.76
C TRP A 20 -14.32 18.39 -5.70
N ILE A 21 -13.40 18.07 -6.62
CA ILE A 21 -12.91 19.03 -7.62
C ILE A 21 -14.04 19.46 -8.56
N LYS A 22 -14.81 18.51 -9.10
CA LYS A 22 -15.99 18.80 -9.94
C LYS A 22 -16.96 19.76 -9.25
N LYS A 23 -17.23 19.55 -7.95
CA LYS A 23 -18.18 20.35 -7.17
C LYS A 23 -17.63 21.71 -6.75
N ASN A 24 -16.37 21.78 -6.30
CA ASN A 24 -15.83 22.97 -5.62
C ASN A 24 -14.88 23.80 -6.50
N LYS A 25 -14.40 23.24 -7.61
CA LYS A 25 -13.52 23.88 -8.58
C LYS A 25 -13.94 23.52 -10.02
N PRO A 26 -15.19 23.81 -10.41
CA PRO A 26 -15.75 23.41 -11.70
C PRO A 26 -14.92 23.93 -12.88
N GLU A 27 -14.34 25.13 -12.78
CA GLU A 27 -13.48 25.73 -13.80
C GLU A 27 -12.19 24.95 -14.04
N ILE A 28 -11.69 24.23 -13.02
CA ILE A 28 -10.56 23.32 -13.17
C ILE A 28 -11.03 22.02 -13.82
N PHE A 29 -12.18 21.49 -13.38
CA PHE A 29 -12.73 20.25 -13.90
C PHE A 29 -13.06 20.37 -15.40
N GLU A 30 -13.67 21.47 -15.83
CA GLU A 30 -14.00 21.75 -17.24
C GLU A 30 -12.76 21.83 -18.14
N LYS A 31 -11.62 22.29 -17.60
CA LYS A 31 -10.34 22.36 -18.33
C LYS A 31 -9.54 21.06 -18.28
N THR A 32 -10.00 20.07 -17.50
CA THR A 32 -9.29 18.81 -17.33
C THR A 32 -9.45 17.96 -18.59
N SER A 33 -8.34 17.55 -19.19
CA SER A 33 -8.33 16.60 -20.31
C SER A 33 -8.24 15.15 -19.85
N THR A 34 -7.68 14.90 -18.67
CA THR A 34 -7.37 13.56 -18.18
C THR A 34 -7.38 13.51 -16.65
N ILE A 35 -8.00 12.47 -16.09
CA ILE A 35 -7.85 12.06 -14.71
C ILE A 35 -6.57 11.23 -14.61
N ALA A 36 -5.48 11.87 -14.21
CA ALA A 36 -4.18 11.22 -14.13
C ALA A 36 -3.98 10.49 -12.80
N PHE A 37 -3.50 9.26 -12.88
CA PHE A 37 -2.85 8.55 -11.79
C PHE A 37 -1.36 8.89 -11.77
N VAL A 38 -0.63 8.43 -10.76
CA VAL A 38 0.81 8.74 -10.61
C VAL A 38 1.61 8.18 -11.78
N ASP A 39 1.35 6.93 -12.15
CA ASP A 39 1.90 6.28 -13.34
C ASP A 39 1.51 7.02 -14.62
N THR A 40 0.24 7.42 -14.79
CA THR A 40 -0.20 8.20 -15.96
C THR A 40 0.63 9.46 -16.16
N TYR A 41 0.87 10.20 -15.08
CA TYR A 41 1.68 11.42 -15.15
C TYR A 41 3.13 11.13 -15.51
N ILE A 42 3.76 10.14 -14.85
CA ILE A 42 5.16 9.79 -15.08
C ILE A 42 5.35 9.27 -16.51
N LEU A 43 4.48 8.37 -16.97
CA LEU A 43 4.58 7.78 -18.31
C LEU A 43 4.37 8.81 -19.40
N ASN A 44 3.45 9.77 -19.22
CA ASN A 44 3.30 10.89 -20.14
C ASN A 44 4.58 11.75 -20.20
N LYS A 45 5.27 11.96 -19.07
CA LYS A 45 6.57 12.67 -19.08
C LYS A 45 7.69 11.88 -19.76
N LEU A 46 7.67 10.56 -19.65
CA LEU A 46 8.72 9.70 -20.22
C LEU A 46 8.52 9.48 -21.72
N CYS A 47 7.32 9.14 -22.17
CA CYS A 47 7.03 8.67 -23.52
C CYS A 47 5.85 9.37 -24.20
N GLU A 48 5.31 10.45 -23.62
CA GLU A 48 4.18 11.23 -24.19
C GLU A 48 2.90 10.40 -24.40
N ILE A 49 2.75 9.32 -23.62
CA ILE A 49 1.61 8.40 -23.67
C ILE A 49 0.81 8.51 -22.38
N ILE A 50 -0.52 8.61 -22.53
CA ILE A 50 -1.47 8.77 -21.43
C ILE A 50 -2.16 7.42 -21.18
N VAL A 51 -1.59 6.63 -20.28
CA VAL A 51 -2.11 5.31 -19.90
C VAL A 51 -2.06 5.10 -18.39
N THR A 52 -2.74 4.08 -17.88
CA THR A 52 -2.54 3.53 -16.54
C THR A 52 -2.68 2.02 -16.57
N ASP A 53 -2.36 1.34 -15.47
CA ASP A 53 -2.55 -0.10 -15.34
C ASP A 53 -3.74 -0.46 -14.43
N PRO A 54 -4.25 -1.70 -14.50
CA PRO A 54 -5.37 -2.14 -13.68
C PRO A 54 -5.16 -2.00 -12.16
N THR A 55 -3.93 -2.06 -11.66
CA THR A 55 -3.65 -1.95 -10.22
C THR A 55 -3.80 -0.51 -9.71
N ASN A 56 -3.38 0.48 -10.50
CA ASN A 56 -3.64 1.89 -10.21
C ASN A 56 -5.10 2.27 -10.51
N GLY A 57 -5.63 1.78 -11.64
CA GLY A 57 -7.02 1.99 -12.05
C GLY A 57 -8.06 1.46 -11.06
N TYR A 58 -7.69 0.44 -10.26
CA TYR A 58 -8.50 -0.09 -9.16
C TYR A 58 -9.09 1.00 -8.25
N TRP A 59 -8.33 2.07 -7.98
CA TRP A 59 -8.76 3.15 -7.11
C TRP A 59 -9.79 4.12 -7.74
N GLY A 60 -9.99 4.02 -9.05
CA GLY A 60 -10.97 4.79 -9.83
C GLY A 60 -12.26 4.02 -10.12
N ILE A 61 -12.70 4.07 -11.38
CA ILE A 61 -13.92 3.41 -11.86
C ILE A 61 -13.65 2.06 -12.56
N LEU A 62 -12.53 1.39 -12.30
CA LEU A 62 -12.23 0.12 -12.96
C LEU A 62 -13.30 -0.94 -12.63
N ASN A 63 -13.69 -1.70 -13.64
CA ASN A 63 -14.48 -2.92 -13.50
C ASN A 63 -13.55 -4.10 -13.24
N LEU A 64 -13.70 -4.76 -12.09
CA LEU A 64 -12.78 -5.82 -11.66
C LEU A 64 -12.90 -7.12 -12.46
N LYS A 65 -14.00 -7.33 -13.19
CA LYS A 65 -14.18 -8.52 -14.03
C LYS A 65 -13.55 -8.35 -15.40
N THR A 66 -13.69 -7.18 -16.00
CA THR A 66 -13.22 -6.91 -17.36
C THR A 66 -11.85 -6.24 -17.40
N LEU A 67 -11.40 -5.66 -16.28
CA LEU A 67 -10.21 -4.80 -16.16
C LEU A 67 -10.21 -3.65 -17.17
N LYS A 68 -11.41 -3.14 -17.46
CA LYS A 68 -11.65 -1.92 -18.23
C LYS A 68 -12.37 -0.92 -17.35
N TRP A 69 -12.38 0.35 -17.76
CA TRP A 69 -13.21 1.33 -17.11
C TRP A 69 -14.69 0.99 -17.20
N ASP A 70 -15.42 1.30 -16.14
CA ASP A 70 -16.83 0.98 -16.00
C ASP A 70 -17.69 2.19 -16.44
N GLU A 71 -18.32 2.07 -17.61
CA GLU A 71 -19.15 3.14 -18.20
C GLU A 71 -20.37 3.47 -17.32
N ASP A 72 -20.98 2.45 -16.71
CA ASP A 72 -22.12 2.60 -15.80
C ASP A 72 -21.74 3.45 -14.58
N LEU A 73 -20.51 3.27 -14.06
CA LEU A 73 -20.00 4.08 -12.96
C LEU A 73 -19.59 5.49 -13.41
N ALA A 74 -19.00 5.62 -14.60
CA ALA A 74 -18.70 6.92 -15.19
C ALA A 74 -19.96 7.78 -15.31
N GLU A 75 -21.06 7.20 -15.83
CA GLU A 75 -22.37 7.83 -15.93
C GLU A 75 -22.95 8.16 -14.55
N ALA A 76 -22.93 7.20 -13.61
CA ALA A 76 -23.48 7.41 -12.27
C ALA A 76 -22.76 8.50 -11.46
N TYR A 77 -21.46 8.68 -11.67
CA TYR A 77 -20.68 9.77 -11.08
C TYR A 77 -20.69 11.05 -11.92
N GLU A 78 -21.33 11.00 -13.10
CA GLU A 78 -21.34 12.06 -14.09
C GLU A 78 -19.90 12.56 -14.41
N VAL A 79 -18.96 11.64 -14.55
CA VAL A 79 -17.57 11.91 -14.94
C VAL A 79 -17.39 11.38 -16.37
N PRO A 80 -17.12 12.25 -17.36
CA PRO A 80 -17.03 11.83 -18.76
C PRO A 80 -15.99 10.72 -18.98
N MET A 81 -16.37 9.73 -19.78
CA MET A 81 -15.56 8.54 -20.03
C MET A 81 -14.21 8.88 -20.70
N ASN A 82 -14.19 9.91 -21.56
CA ASN A 82 -13.00 10.38 -22.25
C ASN A 82 -11.94 11.03 -21.35
N LEU A 83 -12.23 11.30 -20.07
CA LEU A 83 -11.23 11.78 -19.12
C LEU A 83 -10.37 10.65 -18.55
N TRP A 84 -10.79 9.40 -18.66
CA TRP A 84 -10.03 8.28 -18.09
C TRP A 84 -8.94 7.83 -19.07
N PRO A 85 -7.68 7.66 -18.61
CA PRO A 85 -6.57 7.26 -19.47
C PRO A 85 -6.72 5.83 -19.95
N ASP A 86 -6.16 5.46 -21.10
CA ASP A 86 -6.25 4.09 -21.60
C ASP A 86 -5.60 3.08 -20.64
N ILE A 87 -6.17 1.87 -20.53
CA ILE A 87 -5.60 0.80 -19.72
C ILE A 87 -4.55 0.02 -20.54
N LYS A 88 -3.35 -0.12 -19.98
CA LYS A 88 -2.29 -1.03 -20.45
C LYS A 88 -1.90 -1.99 -19.33
N PHE A 89 -1.61 -3.24 -19.68
CA PHE A 89 -1.26 -4.26 -18.71
C PHE A 89 0.22 -4.17 -18.34
N PRO A 90 0.58 -4.44 -17.08
CA PRO A 90 1.97 -4.49 -16.65
C PRO A 90 2.80 -5.44 -17.54
N GLY A 91 4.01 -5.01 -17.88
CA GLY A 91 4.91 -5.75 -18.77
C GLY A 91 4.73 -5.47 -20.26
N GLU A 92 3.69 -4.75 -20.69
CA GLU A 92 3.56 -4.28 -22.07
C GLU A 92 4.55 -3.14 -22.35
N VAL A 93 5.22 -3.18 -23.50
CA VAL A 93 5.95 -2.01 -24.02
C VAL A 93 4.92 -1.01 -24.52
N ILE A 94 4.86 0.15 -23.88
CA ILE A 94 3.87 1.18 -24.23
C ILE A 94 4.40 2.16 -25.26
N GLY A 95 5.72 2.34 -25.32
CA GLY A 95 6.39 3.22 -26.26
C GLY A 95 7.89 3.26 -26.01
N GLU A 96 8.53 4.29 -26.54
CA GLU A 96 9.96 4.55 -26.32
C GLU A 96 10.13 5.90 -25.60
N LEU A 97 11.31 6.11 -25.03
CA LEU A 97 11.63 7.35 -24.34
C LEU A 97 11.54 8.55 -25.29
N SER A 98 10.70 9.53 -24.96
CA SER A 98 10.56 10.75 -25.76
C SER A 98 11.90 11.47 -25.91
N SER A 99 12.09 12.17 -27.02
CA SER A 99 13.31 12.96 -27.25
C SER A 99 13.60 13.94 -26.11
N LYS A 100 12.55 14.48 -25.48
CA LYS A 100 12.68 15.36 -24.32
C LYS A 100 13.19 14.59 -23.10
N ALA A 101 12.54 13.50 -22.71
CA ALA A 101 12.96 12.71 -21.54
C ALA A 101 14.35 12.10 -21.73
N ALA A 102 14.67 11.62 -22.94
CA ALA A 102 15.99 11.12 -23.32
C ALA A 102 17.08 12.17 -23.09
N LYS A 103 16.84 13.41 -23.52
CA LYS A 103 17.75 14.54 -23.28
C LYS A 103 17.89 14.85 -21.79
N ASP A 104 16.77 14.96 -21.06
CA ASP A 104 16.74 15.33 -19.64
C ASP A 104 17.41 14.27 -18.74
N LEU A 105 17.34 12.99 -19.13
CA LEU A 105 17.92 11.85 -18.41
C LEU A 105 19.31 11.43 -18.90
N HIS A 106 19.81 12.04 -19.98
CA HIS A 106 21.05 11.65 -20.65
C HIS A 106 21.06 10.18 -21.12
N LEU A 107 19.94 9.74 -21.72
CA LEU A 107 19.74 8.39 -22.23
C LEU A 107 19.40 8.39 -23.73
N PRO A 108 19.62 7.27 -24.46
CA PRO A 108 19.08 7.08 -25.81
C PRO A 108 17.55 7.17 -25.85
N ASN A 109 17.01 7.69 -26.94
CA ASN A 109 15.55 7.81 -27.15
C ASN A 109 14.88 6.49 -27.52
N ASN A 110 15.62 5.50 -28.04
CA ASN A 110 15.09 4.19 -28.41
C ASN A 110 14.95 3.21 -27.22
N ILE A 111 15.03 3.71 -25.97
CA ILE A 111 14.82 2.87 -24.80
C ILE A 111 13.32 2.57 -24.67
N PRO A 112 12.91 1.30 -24.62
CA PRO A 112 11.52 0.94 -24.43
C PRO A 112 11.05 1.34 -23.02
N VAL A 113 9.86 1.93 -22.96
CA VAL A 113 9.14 2.21 -21.71
C VAL A 113 8.09 1.11 -21.53
N ILE A 114 8.15 0.45 -20.37
CA ILE A 114 7.29 -0.69 -20.03
C ILE A 114 6.23 -0.23 -19.01
N MET A 115 4.99 -0.67 -19.18
CA MET A 115 3.93 -0.42 -18.22
C MET A 115 4.28 -1.08 -16.87
N GLY A 116 4.32 -0.26 -15.83
CA GLY A 116 4.51 -0.70 -14.46
C GLY A 116 3.21 -1.22 -13.82
N SER A 117 3.25 -1.35 -12.50
CA SER A 117 2.11 -1.70 -11.66
C SER A 117 2.20 -0.92 -10.34
N GLY A 118 1.26 -1.13 -9.42
CA GLY A 118 1.27 -0.60 -8.06
C GLY A 118 2.55 -1.00 -7.32
N ASP A 119 2.94 -0.20 -6.33
CA ASP A 119 4.19 -0.38 -5.60
C ASP A 119 4.23 -1.69 -4.79
N GLN A 120 3.13 -2.04 -4.11
CA GLN A 120 3.01 -3.30 -3.37
C GLN A 120 3.06 -4.50 -4.32
N GLN A 121 2.37 -4.40 -5.45
CA GLN A 121 2.34 -5.42 -6.49
C GLN A 121 3.70 -5.60 -7.17
N CYS A 122 4.42 -4.52 -7.44
CA CYS A 122 5.80 -4.56 -7.93
C CYS A 122 6.76 -5.13 -6.87
N SER A 123 6.55 -4.82 -5.59
CA SER A 123 7.35 -5.38 -4.49
C SER A 123 7.15 -6.89 -4.35
N ALA A 124 5.92 -7.39 -4.49
CA ALA A 124 5.63 -8.82 -4.51
C ALA A 124 6.30 -9.51 -5.72
N LEU A 125 6.20 -8.91 -6.91
CA LEU A 125 6.87 -9.39 -8.11
C LEU A 125 8.40 -9.47 -7.93
N GLY A 126 9.01 -8.43 -7.36
CA GLY A 126 10.46 -8.37 -7.10
C GLY A 126 10.96 -9.43 -6.10
N LEU A 127 10.08 -9.93 -5.23
CA LEU A 127 10.36 -11.02 -4.29
C LEU A 127 10.03 -12.42 -4.85
N GLY A 128 9.53 -12.51 -6.09
CA GLY A 128 9.07 -13.77 -6.67
C GLY A 128 7.77 -14.30 -6.05
N VAL A 129 6.99 -13.42 -5.41
CA VAL A 129 5.65 -13.71 -4.86
C VAL A 129 4.63 -13.47 -5.96
N ILE A 130 4.46 -14.48 -6.82
CA ILE A 130 3.67 -14.42 -8.05
C ILE A 130 2.69 -15.59 -8.22
N GLU A 131 2.83 -16.62 -7.40
CA GLU A 131 2.00 -17.82 -7.42
C GLU A 131 1.01 -17.84 -6.27
N THR A 132 -0.14 -18.47 -6.52
CA THR A 132 -1.21 -18.63 -5.54
C THR A 132 -0.67 -19.30 -4.28
N GLY A 133 -1.03 -18.77 -3.11
CA GLY A 133 -0.57 -19.29 -1.83
C GLY A 133 0.71 -18.64 -1.32
N GLN A 134 1.37 -17.82 -2.14
CA GLN A 134 2.51 -17.04 -1.68
C GLN A 134 2.04 -15.73 -1.02
N ALA A 135 2.76 -15.35 0.02
CA ALA A 135 2.54 -14.10 0.74
C ALA A 135 3.82 -13.26 0.75
N LYS A 136 3.65 -11.96 0.63
CA LYS A 136 4.69 -10.97 0.88
C LYS A 136 4.24 -10.13 2.06
N ILE A 137 5.16 -9.88 2.99
CA ILE A 137 4.90 -9.07 4.18
C ILE A 137 5.94 -7.95 4.21
N THR A 138 5.49 -6.71 4.15
CA THR A 138 6.34 -5.53 4.36
C THR A 138 6.12 -5.01 5.76
N MET A 139 7.16 -5.10 6.60
CA MET A 139 7.15 -4.53 7.94
C MET A 139 7.93 -3.21 7.96
N GLY A 140 7.26 -2.13 8.37
CA GLY A 140 7.83 -0.79 8.51
C GLY A 140 7.03 0.02 9.52
N THR A 141 6.76 1.30 9.22
CA THR A 141 5.87 2.16 10.04
C THR A 141 4.55 1.47 10.39
N GLY A 142 3.99 0.74 9.42
CA GLY A 142 2.95 -0.28 9.60
C GLY A 142 3.34 -1.55 8.84
N THR A 143 2.46 -2.55 8.88
CA THR A 143 2.62 -3.81 8.16
C THR A 143 1.66 -3.86 6.99
N PHE A 144 2.14 -4.29 5.82
CA PHE A 144 1.33 -4.60 4.65
C PHE A 144 1.52 -6.06 4.29
N VAL A 145 0.42 -6.74 3.99
CA VAL A 145 0.40 -8.14 3.60
C VAL A 145 -0.26 -8.24 2.24
N ASP A 146 0.46 -8.84 1.29
CA ASP A 146 0.00 -9.17 -0.05
C ASP A 146 -0.07 -10.68 -0.18
N TYR A 147 -1.25 -11.24 -0.38
CA TYR A 147 -1.44 -12.68 -0.58
C TYR A 147 -2.02 -12.98 -1.95
N VAL A 148 -1.32 -13.81 -2.72
CA VAL A 148 -1.66 -14.09 -4.12
C VAL A 148 -2.76 -15.15 -4.21
N VAL A 149 -3.78 -14.89 -5.02
CA VAL A 149 -4.93 -15.75 -5.31
C VAL A 149 -5.29 -15.75 -6.81
N ASP A 150 -5.98 -16.79 -7.27
CA ASP A 150 -6.35 -16.95 -8.70
C ASP A 150 -7.59 -16.15 -9.14
N LYS A 151 -8.32 -15.54 -8.21
CA LYS A 151 -9.56 -14.83 -8.50
C LYS A 151 -9.80 -13.72 -7.48
N PRO A 152 -10.51 -12.64 -7.87
CA PRO A 152 -10.84 -11.59 -6.93
C PRO A 152 -11.68 -12.15 -5.78
N VAL A 153 -11.43 -11.61 -4.58
CA VAL A 153 -12.12 -12.01 -3.35
C VAL A 153 -12.88 -10.81 -2.81
N SER A 154 -14.14 -11.00 -2.43
CA SER A 154 -14.91 -9.98 -1.72
C SER A 154 -14.45 -9.90 -0.26
N PRO A 155 -13.84 -8.79 0.17
CA PRO A 155 -13.38 -8.66 1.55
C PRO A 155 -14.56 -8.60 2.53
N ALA A 156 -14.33 -9.01 3.77
CA ALA A 156 -15.33 -8.86 4.83
C ALA A 156 -15.66 -7.36 5.05
N LYS A 157 -16.95 -7.05 5.26
CA LYS A 157 -17.42 -5.67 5.44
C LYS A 157 -16.71 -5.02 6.65
N GLY A 158 -16.24 -3.79 6.45
CA GLY A 158 -15.65 -2.97 7.53
C GLY A 158 -14.17 -3.25 7.82
N ILE A 159 -13.53 -4.17 7.09
CA ILE A 159 -12.09 -4.44 7.22
C ILE A 159 -11.36 -3.87 6.00
N PRO A 160 -10.27 -3.11 6.16
CA PRO A 160 -9.52 -2.52 5.05
C PRO A 160 -8.63 -3.57 4.36
N ILE A 161 -9.28 -4.58 3.78
CA ILE A 161 -8.69 -5.58 2.91
C ILE A 161 -9.13 -5.27 1.48
N PHE A 162 -8.21 -5.31 0.53
CA PHE A 162 -8.42 -4.96 -0.87
C PHE A 162 -8.13 -6.18 -1.75
N SER A 163 -8.94 -6.38 -2.78
CA SER A 163 -8.68 -7.43 -3.78
C SER A 163 -8.23 -6.77 -5.06
N ILE A 164 -6.91 -6.61 -5.21
CA ILE A 164 -6.28 -5.79 -6.25
C ILE A 164 -5.74 -6.71 -7.36
N PRO A 165 -5.82 -6.33 -8.65
CA PRO A 165 -5.12 -7.05 -9.71
C PRO A 165 -3.61 -7.09 -9.44
N THR A 166 -2.88 -7.99 -10.08
CA THR A 166 -1.41 -8.06 -10.00
C THR A 166 -0.77 -7.82 -11.37
N PRO A 167 0.58 -7.71 -11.45
CA PRO A 167 1.28 -7.66 -12.72
C PRO A 167 1.17 -8.99 -13.49
N ILE A 168 0.80 -10.08 -12.83
CA ILE A 168 0.65 -11.40 -13.43
C ILE A 168 -0.80 -11.59 -13.86
N LYS A 169 -1.00 -11.80 -15.17
CA LYS A 169 -2.33 -12.00 -15.76
C LYS A 169 -3.04 -13.17 -15.08
N GLY A 170 -4.29 -12.94 -14.67
CA GLY A 170 -5.12 -13.95 -14.00
C GLY A 170 -4.86 -14.10 -12.49
N LYS A 171 -3.91 -13.35 -11.92
CA LYS A 171 -3.64 -13.35 -10.48
C LYS A 171 -4.12 -12.06 -9.82
N TRP A 172 -4.49 -12.20 -8.55
CA TRP A 172 -5.02 -11.14 -7.69
C TRP A 172 -4.27 -11.15 -6.35
N ASN A 173 -4.13 -9.99 -5.74
CA ASN A 173 -3.63 -9.85 -4.37
C ASN A 173 -4.78 -9.53 -3.43
N ILE A 174 -4.85 -10.26 -2.32
CA ILE A 174 -5.52 -9.80 -1.12
C ILE A 174 -4.51 -8.94 -0.37
N GLU A 175 -4.70 -7.63 -0.42
CA GLU A 175 -3.86 -6.65 0.25
C GLU A 175 -4.51 -6.20 1.56
N ALA A 176 -3.79 -6.35 2.67
CA ALA A 176 -4.23 -5.92 3.99
C ALA A 176 -3.17 -5.00 4.63
N THR A 177 -3.62 -4.10 5.50
CA THR A 177 -2.71 -3.20 6.22
C THR A 177 -3.02 -3.18 7.72
N MET A 178 -1.97 -3.32 8.53
CA MET A 178 -2.00 -3.03 9.96
C MET A 178 -1.17 -1.77 10.21
N PRO A 179 -1.80 -0.60 10.45
CA PRO A 179 -1.07 0.62 10.72
C PRO A 179 -0.35 0.54 12.07
N GLY A 180 0.85 1.11 12.14
CA GLY A 180 1.50 1.40 13.42
C GLY A 180 2.36 0.29 14.01
N THR A 181 2.47 -0.90 13.41
CA THR A 181 3.26 -2.02 13.96
C THR A 181 4.71 -1.64 14.28
N GLY A 182 5.46 -1.02 13.38
CA GLY A 182 6.80 -0.50 13.69
C GLY A 182 6.78 0.85 14.41
N THR A 183 5.72 1.65 14.24
CA THR A 183 5.56 2.93 14.96
C THR A 183 5.46 2.72 16.46
N VAL A 184 4.85 1.62 16.93
CA VAL A 184 4.77 1.26 18.34
C VAL A 184 6.16 1.03 18.93
N MET A 185 7.04 0.34 18.20
CA MET A 185 8.43 0.13 18.64
C MET A 185 9.20 1.46 18.73
N LYS A 186 9.03 2.36 17.75
CA LYS A 186 9.60 3.71 17.82
C LYS A 186 9.05 4.50 19.02
N TRP A 187 7.73 4.52 19.20
CA TRP A 187 7.08 5.18 20.33
C TRP A 187 7.61 4.66 21.66
N PHE A 188 7.76 3.34 21.80
CA PHE A 188 8.28 2.72 23.02
C PHE A 188 9.73 3.14 23.28
N LYS A 189 10.58 3.07 22.25
CA LYS A 189 11.97 3.53 22.32
C LYS A 189 12.05 5.00 22.78
N ASP A 190 11.28 5.89 22.15
CA ASP A 190 11.32 7.33 22.43
C ASP A 190 10.82 7.68 23.84
N ASN A 191 9.90 6.89 24.42
CA ASN A 191 9.26 7.20 25.70
C ASN A 191 9.79 6.39 26.90
N PHE A 192 10.39 5.22 26.68
CA PHE A 192 10.74 4.28 27.77
C PHE A 192 12.16 3.72 27.69
N SER A 193 12.99 4.18 26.74
CA SER A 193 14.34 3.64 26.51
C SER A 193 15.44 4.72 26.50
N GLN A 194 15.29 5.78 27.31
CA GLN A 194 16.24 6.91 27.32
C GLN A 194 17.67 6.50 27.67
N LEU A 195 17.83 5.53 28.58
CA LEU A 195 19.16 5.00 28.92
C LEU A 195 19.79 4.24 27.75
N GLN A 196 19.01 3.45 27.02
CA GLN A 196 19.48 2.73 25.84
C GLN A 196 19.80 3.69 24.70
N ILE A 197 19.06 4.80 24.57
CA ILE A 197 19.40 5.88 23.63
C ILE A 197 20.77 6.48 23.99
N GLN A 198 20.99 6.81 25.27
CA GLN A 198 22.29 7.33 25.72
C GLN A 198 23.43 6.34 25.48
N GLU A 199 23.22 5.06 25.84
CA GLU A 199 24.17 3.98 25.59
C GLU A 199 24.49 3.82 24.09
N SER A 200 23.48 3.95 23.22
CA SER A 200 23.65 3.87 21.76
C SER A 200 24.57 4.96 21.21
N ILE A 201 24.50 6.17 21.79
CA ILE A 201 25.35 7.30 21.42
C ILE A 201 26.79 7.04 21.89
N GLU A 202 26.96 6.64 23.15
CA GLU A 202 28.27 6.37 23.75
C GLU A 202 29.02 5.25 23.04
N LYS A 203 28.31 4.18 22.68
CA LYS A 203 28.88 2.99 22.02
C LYS A 203 28.86 3.08 20.49
N GLN A 204 28.25 4.12 19.92
CA GLN A 204 28.06 4.28 18.46
C GLN A 204 27.39 3.05 17.81
N ILE A 205 26.38 2.50 18.46
CA ILE A 205 25.58 1.36 17.96
C ILE A 205 24.14 1.78 17.72
N ASN A 206 23.40 1.01 16.93
CA ASN A 206 21.98 1.28 16.76
C ASN A 206 21.21 0.93 18.04
N VAL A 207 20.44 1.88 18.55
CA VAL A 207 19.56 1.66 19.72
C VAL A 207 18.63 0.46 19.54
N TYR A 208 18.14 0.19 18.33
CA TYR A 208 17.28 -0.97 18.07
C TYR A 208 18.04 -2.30 18.23
N ASP A 209 19.35 -2.34 18.04
CA ASP A 209 20.16 -3.54 18.29
C ASP A 209 20.24 -3.83 19.80
N ILE A 210 20.36 -2.78 20.62
CA ILE A 210 20.30 -2.91 22.10
C ILE A 210 18.94 -3.46 22.51
N LEU A 211 17.85 -2.86 22.03
CA LEU A 211 16.50 -3.27 22.40
C LEU A 211 16.17 -4.71 21.95
N THR A 212 16.57 -5.09 20.74
CA THR A 212 16.35 -6.45 20.23
C THR A 212 17.23 -7.48 20.95
N SER A 213 18.44 -7.10 21.36
CA SER A 213 19.28 -7.94 22.23
C SER A 213 18.63 -8.17 23.59
N GLU A 214 18.04 -7.15 24.21
CA GLU A 214 17.28 -7.31 25.46
C GLU A 214 16.11 -8.28 25.27
N ALA A 215 15.31 -8.07 24.22
CA ALA A 215 14.16 -8.91 23.90
C ALA A 215 14.53 -10.37 23.59
N SER A 216 15.74 -10.63 23.10
CA SER A 216 16.22 -11.98 22.79
C SER A 216 16.37 -12.87 24.03
N MET A 217 16.50 -12.26 25.22
CA MET A 217 16.60 -12.96 26.50
C MET A 217 15.23 -13.42 27.04
N VAL A 218 14.14 -12.97 26.43
CA VAL A 218 12.77 -13.30 26.83
C VAL A 218 12.23 -14.45 25.96
N PRO A 219 11.65 -15.51 26.55
CA PRO A 219 11.10 -16.62 25.78
C PRO A 219 9.90 -16.18 24.90
N PRO A 220 9.59 -16.93 23.83
CA PRO A 220 8.40 -16.69 23.03
C PRO A 220 7.12 -16.62 23.87
N GLY A 221 6.23 -15.69 23.51
CA GLY A 221 4.99 -15.41 24.23
C GLY A 221 5.14 -14.43 25.39
N SER A 222 6.34 -13.87 25.58
CA SER A 222 6.61 -12.76 26.51
C SER A 222 6.09 -13.01 27.93
N GLU A 223 6.15 -14.26 28.38
CA GLU A 223 5.62 -14.74 29.68
C GLU A 223 4.13 -14.39 29.90
N GLY A 224 3.33 -14.37 28.83
CA GLY A 224 1.90 -14.07 28.87
C GLY A 224 1.54 -12.61 28.61
N LEU A 225 2.53 -11.76 28.33
CA LEU A 225 2.30 -10.37 27.95
C LEU A 225 1.81 -10.26 26.51
N LEU A 226 0.70 -9.55 26.31
CA LEU A 226 0.13 -9.26 24.99
C LEU A 226 0.10 -7.76 24.75
N VAL A 227 0.56 -7.35 23.57
CA VAL A 227 0.45 -5.96 23.09
C VAL A 227 -0.54 -5.94 21.93
N LEU A 228 -1.53 -5.03 21.99
CA LEU A 228 -2.47 -4.78 20.90
C LEU A 228 -2.01 -3.51 20.15
N PRO A 229 -1.52 -3.60 18.90
CA PRO A 229 -0.89 -2.48 18.20
C PRO A 229 -1.91 -1.51 17.56
N LEU A 230 -3.10 -1.35 18.14
CA LEU A 230 -4.22 -0.55 17.61
C LEU A 230 -4.19 0.92 18.07
N TYR A 231 -2.99 1.50 18.20
CA TYR A 231 -2.77 2.84 18.74
C TYR A 231 -3.38 3.95 17.86
N LEU A 232 -3.37 3.79 16.54
CA LEU A 232 -3.99 4.73 15.60
C LEU A 232 -5.49 4.91 15.89
N PHE A 233 -6.14 3.84 16.37
CA PHE A 233 -7.57 3.84 16.72
C PHE A 233 -7.83 4.20 18.18
N ARG A 234 -6.81 4.63 18.92
CA ARG A 234 -6.85 4.85 20.38
C ARG A 234 -7.29 3.60 21.16
N LYS A 235 -6.94 2.42 20.64
CA LYS A 235 -7.25 1.11 21.21
C LYS A 235 -5.99 0.28 21.51
N GLY A 236 -4.83 0.94 21.56
CA GLY A 236 -3.58 0.30 21.96
C GLY A 236 -3.68 -0.17 23.42
N ALA A 237 -3.24 -1.39 23.70
CA ALA A 237 -3.31 -1.96 25.04
C ALA A 237 -2.13 -2.89 25.31
N ILE A 238 -1.73 -2.96 26.57
CA ILE A 238 -0.79 -3.95 27.10
C ILE A 238 -1.58 -4.77 28.12
N HIS A 239 -1.64 -6.08 27.94
CA HIS A 239 -2.43 -6.98 28.77
C HIS A 239 -1.54 -8.06 29.37
N GLY A 240 -1.77 -8.40 30.65
CA GLY A 240 -1.03 -9.45 31.36
C GLY A 240 0.22 -8.98 32.11
N LEU A 241 0.36 -7.69 32.44
CA LEU A 241 1.50 -7.20 33.23
C LEU A 241 1.57 -7.88 34.62
N GLY A 242 2.77 -8.28 35.02
CA GLY A 242 3.09 -8.92 36.29
C GLY A 242 4.46 -8.47 36.80
N TRP A 243 4.77 -8.75 38.07
CA TRP A 243 5.98 -8.29 38.75
C TRP A 243 7.29 -8.83 38.18
N ASN A 244 7.23 -9.95 37.45
CA ASN A 244 8.35 -10.57 36.73
C ASN A 244 8.71 -9.85 35.43
N HIS A 245 7.79 -9.06 34.86
CA HIS A 245 8.00 -8.45 33.54
C HIS A 245 8.96 -7.26 33.62
N THR A 246 9.80 -7.18 32.60
CA THR A 246 10.82 -6.14 32.43
C THR A 246 10.61 -5.39 31.12
N ARG A 247 11.41 -4.34 30.87
CA ARG A 247 11.43 -3.65 29.57
C ARG A 247 11.66 -4.64 28.41
N ALA A 248 12.51 -5.64 28.60
CA ALA A 248 12.76 -6.67 27.60
C ALA A 248 11.48 -7.42 27.20
N HIS A 249 10.60 -7.71 28.17
CA HIS A 249 9.32 -8.38 27.91
C HIS A 249 8.38 -7.49 27.09
N LEU A 250 8.34 -6.19 27.40
CA LEU A 250 7.55 -5.23 26.63
C LEU A 250 8.05 -5.12 25.19
N ILE A 251 9.37 -5.05 24.98
CA ILE A 251 9.96 -5.02 23.64
C ILE A 251 9.62 -6.30 22.87
N ARG A 252 9.80 -7.47 23.50
CA ARG A 252 9.46 -8.77 22.91
C ARG A 252 7.98 -8.83 22.53
N ALA A 253 7.08 -8.42 23.43
CA ALA A 253 5.64 -8.44 23.18
C ALA A 253 5.22 -7.47 22.07
N ILE A 254 5.89 -6.32 21.94
CA ILE A 254 5.69 -5.41 20.80
C ILE A 254 6.10 -6.09 19.49
N MET A 255 7.26 -6.75 19.44
CA MET A 255 7.72 -7.48 18.25
C MET A 255 6.77 -8.64 17.90
N GLU A 256 6.34 -9.41 18.89
CA GLU A 256 5.38 -10.50 18.72
C GLU A 256 4.02 -9.97 18.24
N SER A 257 3.57 -8.82 18.74
CA SER A 257 2.33 -8.19 18.27
C SER A 257 2.38 -7.80 16.80
N ALA A 258 3.54 -7.34 16.30
CA ALA A 258 3.72 -7.03 14.89
C ALA A 258 3.65 -8.29 14.02
N ALA A 259 4.21 -9.41 14.50
CA ALA A 259 4.16 -10.69 13.82
C ALA A 259 2.73 -11.29 13.82
N LEU A 260 2.03 -11.24 14.96
CA LEU A 260 0.64 -11.74 15.08
C LEU A 260 -0.38 -10.90 14.29
N SER A 261 -0.04 -9.65 13.98
CA SER A 261 -0.89 -8.76 13.18
C SER A 261 -0.72 -8.96 11.68
N ALA A 262 0.33 -9.65 11.25
CA ALA A 262 0.61 -9.97 9.85
C ALA A 262 -0.06 -11.29 9.45
#